data_AF-A0AAT9HUG3-F1
#
_entry.id   AF-A0AAT9HUG3-F1
#
_cell.length_a   1.000
_cell.length_b   1.000
_cell.length_c   1.000
_cell.angle_alpha   90.00
_cell.angle_beta   90.00
_cell.angle_gamma   90.00
#
_symmetry.space_group_name_H-M   'P 1'
#
loop_
_entity.id
_entity.type
_entity.pdbx_description
1 polymer ?
#
loop_
_entity_poly.entity_id
_entity_poly.type
_entity_poly.pdbx_seq_one_letter_code
_entity_poly.pdbx_strand_id
1 'polypeptide(L)'
;MQSRLSFPLSGTDETPGVITMRLGELVVVFNATPERQEQRITALAGTGYRLHPAQSAGGDAVVKTSSYAKGSGTFTVPARTVAVFTTGG
;
A
#
# COMPACT_ATOMS: atom_id res chain seq x y z
N MET A 1 -21.47 -10.14 0.17
CA MET A 1 -20.58 -8.98 0.42
C MET A 1 -19.34 -9.09 -0.48
N GLN A 2 -19.37 -8.54 -1.69
CA GLN A 2 -18.18 -8.41 -2.55
C GLN A 2 -17.84 -6.93 -2.86
N SER A 3 -18.63 -5.98 -2.34
CA SER A 3 -18.61 -4.57 -2.76
C SER A 3 -17.58 -3.68 -2.05
N ARG A 4 -16.51 -4.23 -1.46
CA ARG A 4 -15.49 -3.45 -0.72
C ARG A 4 -14.11 -3.44 -1.38
N LEU A 5 -13.95 -4.11 -2.51
CA LEU A 5 -12.71 -4.20 -3.26
C LEU A 5 -12.66 -3.12 -4.36
N SER A 6 -11.57 -2.36 -4.42
CA SER A 6 -11.29 -1.45 -5.53
C SER A 6 -9.80 -1.38 -5.86
N PHE A 7 -9.48 -0.95 -7.09
CA PHE A 7 -8.11 -0.72 -7.56
C PHE A 7 -7.94 0.77 -7.91
N PRO A 8 -7.58 1.62 -6.93
CA PRO A 8 -7.67 3.08 -7.05
C PRO A 8 -6.68 3.71 -8.04
N LEU A 9 -5.66 2.98 -8.48
CA LEU A 9 -4.63 3.45 -9.41
C LEU A 9 -4.62 2.68 -10.74
N SER A 10 -5.66 1.88 -11.01
CA SER A 10 -5.83 1.23 -12.31
C SER A 10 -6.26 2.23 -13.38
N GLY A 11 -5.77 2.05 -14.61
CA GLY A 11 -6.05 2.93 -15.74
C GLY A 11 -4.76 3.36 -16.44
N THR A 12 -4.82 4.41 -17.25
CA THR A 12 -3.67 4.93 -18.03
C THR A 12 -2.50 5.40 -17.16
N ASP A 13 -2.75 5.73 -15.89
CA ASP A 13 -1.76 6.19 -14.92
C ASP A 13 -1.23 5.06 -14.02
N GLU A 14 -1.51 3.80 -14.34
CA GLU A 14 -1.00 2.65 -13.61
C GLU A 14 0.52 2.59 -13.70
N THR A 15 1.20 2.34 -12.57
CA THR A 15 2.63 2.04 -12.56
C THR A 15 2.83 0.59 -12.98
N PRO A 16 3.47 0.30 -14.13
CA PRO A 16 3.62 -1.07 -14.61
C PRO A 16 4.31 -1.97 -13.59
N GLY A 17 3.72 -3.13 -13.32
CA GLY A 17 4.24 -4.09 -12.33
C GLY A 17 3.91 -3.74 -10.87
N VAL A 18 3.04 -2.75 -10.63
CA VAL A 18 2.54 -2.41 -9.30
C VAL A 18 1.03 -2.48 -9.28
N ILE A 19 0.48 -3.29 -8.38
CA ILE A 19 -0.97 -3.36 -8.16
C ILE A 19 -1.28 -2.77 -6.80
N THR A 20 -2.10 -1.72 -6.78
CA THR A 20 -2.64 -1.15 -5.54
C THR A 20 -4.10 -1.53 -5.40
N MET A 21 -4.42 -2.19 -4.29
CA MET A 21 -5.73 -2.74 -4.00
C MET A 21 -6.24 -2.17 -2.68
N ARG A 22 -7.50 -1.78 -2.62
CA ARG A 22 -8.17 -1.35 -1.38
C ARG A 22 -9.29 -2.33 -1.04
N LEU A 23 -9.33 -2.75 0.23
CA LEU A 23 -10.36 -3.64 0.76
C LEU A 23 -10.84 -3.14 2.13
N GLY A 24 -11.92 -2.35 2.15
CA GLY A 24 -12.42 -1.73 3.38
C GLY A 24 -11.39 -0.80 4.02
N GLU A 25 -10.84 -1.21 5.17
CA GLU A 25 -9.80 -0.52 5.94
C GLU A 25 -8.38 -0.94 5.58
N LEU A 26 -8.23 -1.81 4.58
CA LEU A 26 -6.93 -2.28 4.10
C LEU A 26 -6.55 -1.61 2.78
N VAL A 27 -5.27 -1.29 2.66
CA VAL A 27 -4.60 -1.01 1.39
C VAL A 27 -3.49 -2.04 1.22
N VAL A 28 -3.47 -2.73 0.10
CA VAL A 28 -2.45 -3.72 -0.26
C VAL A 28 -1.75 -3.23 -1.51
N VAL A 29 -0.42 -3.19 -1.48
CA VAL A 29 0.40 -2.82 -2.62
C VAL A 29 1.31 -3.99 -2.94
N PHE A 30 1.15 -4.52 -4.15
CA PHE A 30 2.02 -5.54 -4.72
C PHE A 30 3.02 -4.84 -5.63
N ASN A 31 4.27 -4.72 -5.20
CA ASN A 31 5.34 -4.17 -6.03
C ASN A 31 6.20 -5.32 -6.59
N ALA A 32 5.97 -5.71 -7.84
CA ALA A 32 6.75 -6.74 -8.52
C ALA A 32 8.00 -6.19 -9.22
N THR A 33 8.20 -4.87 -9.21
CA THR A 33 9.33 -4.22 -9.88
C THR A 33 10.62 -4.37 -9.07
N PRO A 34 11.81 -4.23 -9.69
CA PRO A 34 13.08 -4.22 -8.97
C PRO A 34 13.36 -2.90 -8.23
N GLU A 35 12.44 -1.94 -8.28
CA GLU A 35 12.61 -0.60 -7.72
C GLU A 35 11.64 -0.35 -6.56
N ARG A 36 11.98 0.60 -5.69
CA ARG A 36 11.02 1.14 -4.73
C ARG A 36 9.96 1.93 -5.49
N GLN A 37 8.70 1.71 -5.14
CA GLN A 37 7.57 2.38 -5.76
C GLN A 37 6.81 3.23 -4.75
N GLU A 38 6.33 4.37 -5.23
CA GLU A 38 5.46 5.28 -4.48
C GLU A 38 4.09 5.29 -5.14
N GLN A 39 3.06 5.00 -4.35
CA GLN A 39 1.68 4.90 -4.81
C GLN A 39 0.88 5.97 -4.10
N ARG A 40 0.51 7.04 -4.82
CA ARG A 40 -0.17 8.20 -4.25
C ARG A 40 -1.68 8.09 -4.46
N ILE A 41 -2.41 7.89 -3.38
CA ILE A 41 -3.88 7.91 -3.38
C ILE A 41 -4.34 9.14 -2.60
N THR A 42 -4.51 10.26 -3.30
CA THR A 42 -4.88 11.55 -2.69
C THR A 42 -6.17 11.48 -1.88
N ALA A 43 -7.13 10.66 -2.31
CA ALA A 43 -8.40 10.42 -1.60
C ALA A 43 -8.20 9.80 -0.20
N LEU A 44 -7.03 9.23 0.09
CA LEU A 44 -6.69 8.67 1.40
C LEU A 44 -5.83 9.60 2.25
N ALA A 45 -5.40 10.76 1.74
CA ALA A 45 -4.64 11.72 2.54
C ALA A 45 -5.37 12.09 3.84
N GLY A 46 -4.61 12.27 4.93
CA GLY A 46 -5.15 12.58 6.25
C GLY A 46 -5.69 11.39 7.05
N THR A 47 -5.74 10.19 6.47
CA THR A 47 -6.18 8.95 7.17
C THR A 47 -5.09 8.37 8.09
N GLY A 48 -5.45 7.34 8.87
CA GLY A 48 -4.59 6.72 9.89
C GLY A 48 -3.90 5.42 9.48
N TYR A 49 -3.59 5.23 8.19
CA TYR A 49 -2.93 3.99 7.75
C TYR A 49 -1.56 3.80 8.40
N ARG A 50 -1.25 2.55 8.76
CA ARG A 50 0.07 2.10 9.16
C ARG A 50 0.34 0.70 8.62
N LEU A 51 1.62 0.31 8.56
CA LEU A 51 2.01 -1.05 8.19
C LEU A 51 1.32 -2.07 9.11
N HIS A 52 0.79 -3.15 8.54
CA HIS A 52 0.04 -4.15 9.27
C HIS A 52 0.91 -4.81 10.36
N PRO A 53 0.39 -5.07 11.59
CA PRO A 53 1.17 -5.59 12.71
C PRO A 53 1.97 -6.86 12.39
N ALA A 54 1.39 -7.78 11.62
CA ALA A 54 2.09 -8.99 11.19
C ALA A 54 3.36 -8.71 10.35
N GLN A 55 3.37 -7.63 9.55
CA GLN A 55 4.53 -7.23 8.76
C GLN A 55 5.52 -6.39 9.59
N SER A 56 5.04 -5.47 10.43
CA SER A 56 5.90 -4.66 11.28
C SER A 56 6.62 -5.48 12.36
N ALA A 57 5.95 -6.48 12.94
CA ALA A 57 6.52 -7.41 13.92
C ALA A 57 7.17 -8.66 13.28
N GLY A 58 7.00 -8.87 11.96
CA GLY A 58 7.48 -10.06 11.25
C GLY A 58 9.00 -10.15 11.12
N GLY A 59 9.50 -11.19 10.43
CA GLY A 59 10.95 -11.42 10.26
C GLY A 59 11.60 -10.67 9.08
N ASP A 60 10.82 -10.27 8.08
CA ASP A 60 11.35 -9.65 6.86
C ASP A 60 11.71 -8.18 7.11
N ALA A 61 13.01 -7.86 7.06
CA ALA A 61 13.50 -6.49 7.26
C ALA A 61 13.16 -5.55 6.10
N VAL A 62 12.96 -6.07 4.89
CA VAL A 62 12.68 -5.26 3.69
C VAL A 62 11.28 -4.66 3.82
N VAL A 63 10.25 -5.50 4.05
CA VAL A 63 8.86 -5.02 4.15
C VAL A 63 8.65 -4.01 5.27
N LYS A 64 9.40 -4.12 6.38
CA LYS A 64 9.35 -3.15 7.50
C LYS A 64 9.71 -1.73 7.11
N THR A 65 10.44 -1.54 6.02
CA THR A 65 10.78 -0.21 5.50
C THR A 65 9.64 0.44 4.70
N SER A 66 8.52 -0.27 4.50
CA SER A 66 7.33 0.26 3.84
C SER A 66 6.64 1.31 4.73
N SER A 67 6.16 2.39 4.14
CA SER A 67 5.65 3.54 4.89
C SER A 67 4.44 4.19 4.25
N TYR A 68 3.70 4.96 5.05
CA TYR A 68 2.59 5.78 4.60
C TYR A 68 2.78 7.23 5.02
N ALA A 69 2.83 8.14 4.03
CA ALA A 69 2.91 9.57 4.26
C ALA A 69 1.49 10.16 4.34
N LYS A 70 1.02 10.38 5.57
CA LYS A 70 -0.33 10.86 5.86
C LYS A 70 -0.71 12.15 5.13
N GLY A 71 0.22 13.11 5.03
CA GLY A 71 -0.07 14.40 4.41
C GLY A 71 -0.42 14.32 2.92
N SER A 72 0.20 13.40 2.19
CA SER A 72 0.03 13.25 0.74
C SER A 72 -0.88 12.09 0.32
N GLY A 73 -1.12 11.12 1.22
CA GLY A 73 -1.76 9.86 0.85
C GLY A 73 -0.81 8.92 0.10
N THR A 74 0.51 9.03 0.30
CA THR A 74 1.51 8.24 -0.44
C THR A 74 1.91 6.98 0.34
N PHE A 75 1.82 5.83 -0.32
CA PHE A 75 2.32 4.55 0.17
C PHE A 75 3.65 4.25 -0.53
N THR A 76 4.71 4.02 0.26
CA THR A 76 6.04 3.69 -0.24
C THR A 76 6.33 2.22 0.02
N VAL A 77 6.66 1.48 -1.03
CA VAL A 77 6.86 0.03 -0.97
C VAL A 77 8.18 -0.36 -1.65
N PRO A 78 9.06 -1.12 -0.97
CA PRO A 78 10.32 -1.58 -1.54
C PRO A 78 10.14 -2.46 -2.77
N ALA A 79 11.23 -2.67 -3.50
CA ALA A 79 11.29 -3.61 -4.61
C ALA A 79 10.80 -5.01 -4.21
N ARG A 80 10.14 -5.71 -5.14
CA ARG A 80 9.72 -7.12 -4.99
C ARG A 80 9.06 -7.44 -3.65
N THR A 81 8.15 -6.58 -3.21
CA THR A 81 7.55 -6.62 -1.88
C THR A 81 6.03 -6.50 -1.98
N VAL A 82 5.32 -7.18 -1.08
CA VAL A 82 3.90 -6.92 -0.82
C VAL A 82 3.77 -6.23 0.53
N ALA A 83 3.25 -5.01 0.55
CA ALA A 83 3.00 -4.25 1.77
C ALA A 83 1.50 -4.11 2.02
N VAL A 84 1.07 -4.43 3.24
CA VAL A 84 -0.31 -4.33 3.70
C VAL A 84 -0.38 -3.22 4.74
N PHE A 85 -1.25 -2.25 4.50
CA PHE A 85 -1.54 -1.16 5.40
C PHE A 85 -2.96 -1.27 5.92
N THR A 86 -3.17 -0.91 7.18
CA THR A 86 -4.48 -0.93 7.82
C THR A 86 -4.74 0.37 8.58
N THR A 87 -6.00 0.79 8.69
CA THR A 87 -6.46 1.78 9.69
C THR A 87 -7.04 1.13 10.95
N GLY A 88 -7.44 -0.15 10.89
CA GLY A 88 -8.04 -0.90 11.99
C GLY A 88 -6.99 -1.49 12.94
N GLY A 89 -7.24 -1.40 14.24
CA GLY A 89 -6.42 -1.93 15.33
C GLY A 89 -7.04 -3.14 15.99
#